data_AF-L7XAV6-F1
#
_entry.id   AF-L7XAV6-F1
#
_cell.length_a   1.000
_cell.length_b   1.000
_cell.length_c   1.000
_cell.angle_alpha   90.00
_cell.angle_beta   90.00
_cell.angle_gamma   90.00
#
_symmetry.space_group_name_H-M   'P 1'
#
loop_
_entity.id
_entity.type
_entity.pdbx_description
1 polymer ?
#
loop_
_entity_poly.entity_id
_entity_poly.type
_entity_poly.pdbx_seq_one_letter_code
_entity_poly.pdbx_strand_id
1 'polypeptide(L)'
;PFELFVMVTDWSQDKVAQPDGARSCSAAASFCGILDALYPDAQPMGFPFGRRPMPMLLNKPVGRASDLTRLSNIAMQDITITFTNAQITQ
;
A
#
# COMPACT_ATOMS: atom_id res chain seq x y z
N PRO A 1 11.64 13.61 8.57
CA PRO A 1 10.28 13.34 9.08
C PRO A 1 9.52 12.60 7.98
N PHE A 2 8.73 11.59 8.34
CA PHE A 2 7.95 10.79 7.40
C PHE A 2 6.50 10.73 7.88
N GLU A 3 5.56 10.61 6.94
CA GLU A 3 4.16 10.35 7.23
C GLU A 3 3.87 8.86 6.94
N LEU A 4 3.55 8.10 7.98
CA LEU A 4 3.07 6.73 7.84
C LEU A 4 1.63 6.76 7.35
N PHE A 5 1.37 6.15 6.20
CA PHE A 5 0.05 6.06 5.59
C PHE A 5 -0.47 4.63 5.66
N VAL A 6 -1.73 4.46 6.08
CA VAL A 6 -2.43 3.17 6.12
C VAL A 6 -3.80 3.34 5.47
N MET A 7 -4.18 2.40 4.60
CA MET A 7 -5.48 2.35 3.95
C MET A 7 -6.05 0.94 4.03
N VAL A 8 -7.35 0.84 4.34
CA VAL A 8 -8.09 -0.42 4.33
C VAL A 8 -9.03 -0.41 3.14
N THR A 9 -8.82 -1.29 2.18
CA THR A 9 -9.65 -1.45 0.98
C THR A 9 -10.64 -2.60 1.15
N ASP A 10 -11.63 -2.64 0.25
CA ASP A 10 -12.58 -3.75 0.20
C ASP A 10 -11.93 -4.98 -0.44
N TRP A 11 -11.63 -5.98 0.39
CA TRP A 11 -11.04 -7.24 -0.03
C TRP A 11 -11.80 -7.93 -1.18
N SER A 12 -13.13 -7.76 -1.25
CA SER A 12 -13.93 -8.38 -2.31
C SER A 12 -13.58 -7.86 -3.71
N GLN A 13 -13.07 -6.62 -3.81
CA GLN A 13 -12.63 -5.96 -5.04
C GLN A 13 -11.15 -6.22 -5.33
N ASP A 14 -10.34 -6.49 -4.30
CA ASP A 14 -8.89 -6.64 -4.42
C ASP A 14 -8.45 -8.10 -4.66
N LYS A 15 -9.24 -9.06 -4.18
CA LYS A 15 -8.87 -10.47 -4.28
C LYS A 15 -8.77 -10.94 -5.74
N VAL A 16 -7.76 -11.75 -6.01
CA VAL A 16 -7.57 -12.43 -7.31
C VAL A 16 -7.74 -13.93 -7.10
N ALA A 17 -8.59 -14.55 -7.94
CA ALA A 17 -8.74 -16.00 -7.96
C ALA A 17 -7.44 -16.64 -8.48
N GLN A 18 -6.81 -17.49 -7.66
CA GLN A 18 -5.54 -18.12 -7.99
C GLN A 18 -5.75 -19.46 -8.69
N PRO A 19 -4.87 -19.83 -9.64
CA PRO A 19 -4.88 -21.15 -10.25
C PRO A 19 -4.48 -22.23 -9.23
N ASP A 20 -4.94 -23.46 -9.46
CA ASP A 20 -4.54 -24.62 -8.66
C ASP A 20 -3.02 -24.84 -8.75
N GLY A 21 -2.37 -25.10 -7.61
CA GLY A 21 -0.92 -25.37 -7.56
C GLY A 21 -0.03 -24.16 -7.29
N ALA A 22 -0.61 -23.00 -6.94
CA ALA A 22 0.16 -21.83 -6.48
C ALA A 22 1.12 -22.21 -5.33
N ARG A 23 2.39 -21.82 -5.46
CA ARG A 23 3.42 -22.15 -4.45
C ARG A 23 3.33 -21.22 -3.25
N SER A 24 3.69 -21.72 -2.07
CA SER A 24 3.58 -21.01 -0.79
C SER A 24 4.60 -19.88 -0.55
N CYS A 25 5.56 -19.68 -1.46
CA CYS A 25 6.58 -18.64 -1.32
C CYS A 25 5.98 -17.25 -1.60
N SER A 26 5.52 -16.57 -0.55
CA SER A 26 4.72 -15.33 -0.63
C SER A 26 5.26 -14.14 0.17
N ALA A 27 6.35 -14.32 0.93
CA ALA A 27 6.87 -13.29 1.84
C ALA A 27 7.31 -11.98 1.16
N ALA A 28 7.56 -11.99 -0.15
CA ALA A 28 7.98 -10.83 -0.94
C ALA A 28 7.01 -10.52 -2.11
N ALA A 29 5.73 -10.90 -1.97
CA ALA A 29 4.76 -10.80 -3.05
C ALA A 29 4.52 -9.37 -3.57
N SER A 30 4.77 -8.35 -2.74
CA SER A 30 4.64 -6.95 -3.15
C SER A 30 5.54 -6.58 -4.33
N PHE A 31 6.76 -7.11 -4.40
CA PHE A 31 7.72 -6.84 -5.48
C PHE A 31 7.85 -7.99 -6.48
N CYS A 32 7.79 -9.23 -6.01
CA CYS A 32 8.08 -10.41 -6.83
C CYS A 32 6.82 -11.15 -7.30
N GLY A 33 5.64 -10.79 -6.79
CA GLY A 33 4.44 -11.62 -6.94
C GLY A 33 4.59 -12.98 -6.26
N ILE A 34 3.74 -13.92 -6.66
CA ILE A 34 3.78 -15.30 -6.18
C ILE A 34 4.22 -16.20 -7.33
N LEU A 35 5.16 -17.11 -7.04
CA LEU A 35 5.70 -18.02 -8.06
C LEU A 35 4.60 -18.94 -8.61
N ASP A 36 4.53 -19.04 -9.94
CA ASP A 36 3.53 -19.81 -10.70
C ASP A 36 2.07 -19.40 -10.44
N ALA A 37 1.84 -18.14 -10.05
CA ALA A 37 0.50 -17.63 -9.71
C ALA A 37 0.27 -16.20 -10.23
N LEU A 38 -0.97 -15.71 -10.13
CA LEU A 38 -1.31 -14.34 -10.47
C LEU A 38 -0.87 -13.40 -9.35
N TYR A 39 -0.57 -12.14 -9.70
CA TYR A 39 -0.29 -11.12 -8.68
C TYR A 39 -1.49 -11.03 -7.71
N PRO A 40 -1.26 -11.11 -6.38
CA PRO A 40 -2.33 -11.40 -5.42
C PRO A 40 -3.24 -10.20 -5.09
N ASP A 41 -3.13 -9.11 -5.84
CA ASP A 41 -3.93 -7.90 -5.72
C ASP A 41 -4.40 -7.46 -7.11
N ALA A 42 -5.71 -7.28 -7.27
CA ALA A 42 -6.34 -6.83 -8.50
C ALA A 42 -6.12 -5.33 -8.77
N GLN A 43 -5.76 -4.57 -7.73
CA GLN A 43 -5.46 -3.15 -7.87
C GLN A 43 -4.16 -2.94 -8.68
N PRO A 44 -4.03 -1.79 -9.37
CA PRO A 44 -2.76 -1.43 -9.99
C PRO A 44 -1.64 -1.34 -8.95
N MET A 45 -0.49 -1.95 -9.22
CA MET A 45 0.68 -1.86 -8.33
C MET A 45 1.00 -0.40 -7.97
N GLY A 46 1.13 -0.13 -6.67
CA GLY A 46 1.31 1.22 -6.12
C GLY A 46 0.01 1.97 -5.79
N PHE A 47 -1.16 1.33 -5.92
CA PHE A 47 -2.42 1.89 -5.43
C PHE A 47 -2.33 2.31 -3.95
N PRO A 48 -2.91 3.46 -3.55
CA PRO A 48 -3.67 4.43 -4.35
C PRO A 48 -2.81 5.49 -5.08
N PHE A 49 -1.49 5.44 -4.95
CA PHE A 49 -0.55 6.48 -5.42
C PHE A 49 0.06 6.22 -6.81
N GLY A 50 -0.24 5.09 -7.45
CA GLY A 50 0.24 4.77 -8.80
C GLY A 50 -0.32 5.69 -9.90
N ARG A 51 -1.26 6.59 -9.55
CA ARG A 51 -1.88 7.57 -10.46
C ARG A 51 -1.70 8.98 -9.90
N ARG A 52 -1.89 9.98 -10.78
CA ARG A 52 -1.90 11.39 -10.35
C ARG A 52 -3.01 11.61 -9.30
N PRO A 53 -2.78 12.49 -8.30
CA PRO A 53 -3.79 12.78 -7.29
C PRO A 53 -5.10 13.24 -7.92
N MET A 54 -6.22 12.79 -7.36
CA MET A 54 -7.52 13.33 -7.76
C MET A 54 -7.58 14.81 -7.39
N PRO A 55 -7.97 15.71 -8.30
CA PRO A 55 -7.98 17.15 -8.01
C PRO A 55 -9.00 17.51 -6.91
N MET A 56 -10.04 16.70 -6.76
CA MET A 56 -11.11 16.89 -5.78
C MET A 56 -11.44 15.57 -5.07
N LEU A 57 -11.70 15.68 -3.77
CA LEU A 57 -12.16 14.59 -2.92
C LEU A 57 -13.23 15.14 -1.97
N LEU A 58 -14.42 14.54 -1.98
CA LEU A 58 -15.58 14.98 -1.18
C LEU A 58 -15.85 16.50 -1.31
N ASN A 59 -15.89 17.00 -2.56
CA ASN A 59 -16.09 18.41 -2.92
C ASN A 59 -15.07 19.40 -2.35
N LYS A 60 -13.89 18.91 -1.94
CA LYS A 60 -12.77 19.75 -1.47
C LYS A 60 -11.51 19.44 -2.30
N PRO A 61 -10.66 20.44 -2.57
CA PRO A 61 -9.41 20.20 -3.26
C PRO A 61 -8.49 19.27 -2.44
N VAL A 62 -7.68 18.49 -3.14
CA VAL A 62 -6.61 17.64 -2.57
C VAL A 62 -5.27 18.28 -2.92
N GLY A 63 -4.55 18.74 -1.90
CA GLY A 63 -3.23 19.36 -2.05
C GLY A 63 -2.13 18.60 -1.32
N ARG A 64 -2.47 17.79 -0.31
CA ARG A 64 -1.53 17.01 0.50
C ARG A 64 -2.03 15.58 0.69
N ALA A 65 -1.12 14.67 1.03
CA ALA A 65 -1.49 13.29 1.34
C ALA A 65 -2.46 13.21 2.53
N SER A 66 -2.31 14.08 3.54
CA SER A 66 -3.21 14.17 4.69
C SER A 66 -4.67 14.49 4.33
N ASP A 67 -4.94 15.10 3.17
CA ASP A 67 -6.31 15.31 2.69
C ASP A 67 -7.05 14.00 2.39
N LEU A 68 -6.32 12.90 2.17
CA LEU A 68 -6.89 11.57 1.95
C LEU A 68 -7.54 11.01 3.23
N THR A 69 -7.11 11.45 4.41
CA THR A 69 -7.72 11.06 5.71
C THR A 69 -9.16 11.53 5.87
N ARG A 70 -9.69 12.34 4.94
CA ARG A 70 -11.12 12.64 4.84
C ARG A 70 -11.95 11.39 4.53
N LEU A 71 -11.34 10.35 3.96
CA LEU A 71 -11.93 9.03 3.81
C LEU A 71 -11.77 8.24 5.12
N SER A 72 -12.84 7.61 5.58
CA SER A 72 -12.87 6.90 6.87
C SER A 72 -12.00 5.65 6.93
N ASN A 73 -11.57 5.13 5.78
CA ASN A 73 -10.73 3.94 5.66
C ASN A 73 -9.23 4.25 5.54
N ILE A 74 -8.83 5.51 5.75
CA ILE A 74 -7.45 5.96 5.67
C ILE A 74 -7.03 6.59 7.00
N ALA A 75 -5.84 6.23 7.47
CA ALA A 75 -5.19 6.84 8.63
C ALA A 75 -3.77 7.26 8.28
N MET A 76 -3.31 8.37 8.88
CA MET A 76 -1.94 8.86 8.73
C MET A 76 -1.36 9.25 10.09
N GLN A 77 -0.06 8.99 10.26
CA GLN A 77 0.66 9.25 11.50
C GLN A 77 2.09 9.75 11.21
N ASP A 78 2.51 10.82 11.87
CA ASP A 78 3.90 11.30 11.77
C ASP A 78 4.85 10.33 12.48
N ILE A 79 5.93 9.97 11.79
CA ILE A 79 7.01 9.13 12.31
C ILE A 79 8.39 9.74 12.02
N THR A 80 9.37 9.38 12.86
CA THR A 80 10.76 9.78 12.68
C THR A 80 11.63 8.55 12.57
N ILE A 81 12.37 8.45 11.47
CA ILE A 81 13.41 7.43 11.28
C ILE A 81 14.74 8.07 11.64
N THR A 82 15.42 7.53 12.66
CA THR A 82 16.71 8.01 13.14
C THR A 82 17.81 6.99 12.84
N PHE A 83 18.89 7.45 12.18
CA PHE A 83 20.07 6.63 11.96
C PHE A 83 20.99 6.71 13.18
N THR A 84 21.35 5.57 13.77
CA THR A 84 22.13 5.51 15.02
C THR A 84 23.61 5.25 14.83
N ASN A 85 24.08 5.01 13.59
CA ASN A 85 25.48 4.67 13.26
C ASN A 85 26.11 3.58 14.17
N ALA A 86 25.29 2.71 14.75
CA ALA A 86 25.76 1.63 15.61
C ALA A 86 26.09 0.40 14.76
N GLN A 87 27.18 -0.29 15.08
CA GLN A 87 27.48 -1.60 14.48
C GLN A 87 26.76 -2.69 15.26
N ILE A 88 25.95 -3.47 14.55
CA ILE A 88 25.20 -4.61 15.09
C ILE A 88 25.74 -5.87 14.42
N THR A 89 26.19 -6.84 15.20
CA THR A 89 26.54 -8.19 14.73
C THR A 89 25.26 -9.01 14.55
N GLN A 90 25.13 -9.69 13.42
CA GLN A 90 24.02 -10.61 13.13
C GLN A 90 24.22 -11.98 13.77
#